data_AF-I6AQU4-F1
#
_entry.id   AF-I6AQU4-F1
#
_cell.length_a   1.000
_cell.length_b   1.000
_cell.length_c   1.000
_cell.angle_alpha   90.00
_cell.angle_beta   90.00
_cell.angle_gamma   90.00
#
_symmetry.space_group_name_H-M   'P 1'
#
loop_
_entity.id
_entity.type
_entity.pdbx_description
1 polymer ?
#
loop_
_entity_poly.entity_id
_entity_poly.type
_entity_poly.pdbx_seq_one_letter_code
_entity_poly.pdbx_strand_id
1 'polypeptide(L)'
;MRFSPSRFSPSLLVIALFLTPVSSAQAVAPDLQTAINALADAPAGTTFTLPSGTHRLPHAGLRIHGLRDVTIEGNGAVRLLATDPQGTGVSVQDCRNVTFRGFTLDFDPLPFTQATITHVNPERRSIDFALHDGYPDLREPASQTAVLRARIHLFHATEHRWKPGAPDYAAASVIRTGSRTGRASFSTADGMRWFSPGDRIAIATLSGNAIRISQNCSGLLWEDITIQASPFVAIALRSNEDSGTWRRIKILPGPPPPGATQPRLLSSNADGFNSAYVRRGPVIEDCEFAYLGDDSINLHGAMLPVAQWLTEDVSSTAQAPAQFLSILAARNNRVDLLSRPGDTIRFLRSPDYRIVATRRISSVTRIEMDAAQWVPFALKLWGPSSARPKPETISVFQITLEPADKTDAAGNTPDANLAETSGLFVDFPALAAPGYVIRNNYFHDHRARSLRIMASNGLISGNRIERIKQVGISIGPEYAFWREAGWVSDVVIENNILRDIAEGANAWSPAAYTLGAISTMARMDLPKQGKPPGPYYPGNRNITIRGNLIENCPLDAIHIVATDTDTLKIEDNKISNTATLDPAEKQRAGREHGMSVGTGIKIVP
;
A
#
# COMPACT_ATOMS: atom_id res chain seq x y z
N MET A 1 33.68 68.16 -19.87
CA MET A 1 33.75 67.32 -21.11
C MET A 1 34.45 66.02 -20.73
N ARG A 2 33.67 64.95 -20.52
CA ARG A 2 33.65 63.71 -21.33
C ARG A 2 35.04 63.08 -21.51
N PHE A 3 35.28 61.89 -20.94
CA PHE A 3 35.33 60.61 -21.67
C PHE A 3 35.67 59.41 -20.74
N SER A 4 34.88 58.33 -20.91
CA SER A 4 35.13 56.89 -20.70
C SER A 4 35.44 56.31 -19.30
N PRO A 5 34.63 55.31 -18.86
CA PRO A 5 35.11 54.17 -18.08
C PRO A 5 35.03 52.87 -18.91
N SER A 6 36.15 52.16 -19.04
CA SER A 6 36.18 50.81 -19.63
C SER A 6 36.83 49.79 -18.68
N ARG A 7 36.02 48.79 -18.32
CA ARG A 7 36.31 47.36 -18.07
C ARG A 7 37.38 46.98 -17.04
N PHE A 8 36.93 46.33 -15.95
CA PHE A 8 37.65 45.23 -15.31
C PHE A 8 36.65 44.14 -14.86
N SER A 9 37.00 42.89 -15.20
CA SER A 9 36.35 41.63 -14.78
C SER A 9 36.92 41.19 -13.42
N PRO A 10 36.14 40.57 -12.51
CA PRO A 10 36.72 39.78 -11.43
C PRO A 10 36.89 38.33 -11.89
N SER A 11 38.15 37.91 -11.95
CA SER A 11 38.60 36.55 -12.23
C SER A 11 38.31 35.61 -11.06
N LEU A 12 37.93 34.36 -11.40
CA LEU A 12 37.94 33.20 -10.51
C LEU A 12 39.31 33.04 -9.84
N LEU A 13 39.35 32.91 -8.51
CA LEU A 13 40.53 32.51 -7.77
C LEU A 13 40.55 30.98 -7.66
N VAL A 14 41.42 30.33 -8.44
CA VAL A 14 41.78 28.92 -8.26
C VAL A 14 43.03 28.88 -7.37
N ILE A 15 42.90 28.35 -6.16
CA ILE A 15 44.05 28.09 -5.28
C ILE A 15 44.49 26.63 -5.50
N ALA A 16 45.66 26.46 -6.11
CA ALA A 16 46.38 25.18 -6.14
C ALA A 16 47.40 25.17 -5.00
N LEU A 17 47.26 24.23 -4.07
CA LEU A 17 48.23 23.98 -3.01
C LEU A 17 49.07 22.74 -3.37
N PHE A 18 50.38 22.93 -3.57
CA PHE A 18 51.35 21.82 -3.61
C PHE A 18 51.75 21.47 -2.17
N LEU A 19 51.44 20.24 -1.74
CA LEU A 19 51.84 19.68 -0.45
C LEU A 19 52.98 18.68 -0.62
N THR A 20 54.02 18.87 0.17
CA THR A 20 55.10 17.91 0.45
C THR A 20 54.56 16.74 1.29
N PRO A 21 55.20 15.54 1.27
CA PRO A 21 54.62 14.34 1.84
C PRO A 21 54.82 14.31 3.35
N VAL A 22 53.76 14.68 4.09
CA VAL A 22 53.60 14.30 5.49
C VAL A 22 52.77 13.02 5.51
N SER A 23 53.28 12.00 6.20
CA SER A 23 52.62 10.71 6.42
C SER A 23 51.12 10.86 6.69
N SER A 24 50.31 10.43 5.72
CA SER A 24 48.86 10.48 5.80
C SER A 24 48.37 9.38 6.74
N ALA A 25 48.04 9.74 7.97
CA ALA A 25 46.97 9.03 8.67
C ALA A 25 45.71 9.23 7.81
N GLN A 26 45.24 8.17 7.14
CA GLN A 26 43.96 8.18 6.44
C GLN A 26 42.89 8.54 7.48
N ALA A 27 42.37 9.77 7.41
CA ALA A 27 41.14 10.10 8.09
C ALA A 27 40.08 9.13 7.54
N VAL A 28 39.61 8.22 8.39
CA VAL A 28 38.50 7.32 8.05
C VAL A 28 37.32 8.23 7.71
N ALA A 29 36.85 8.18 6.46
CA ALA A 29 35.65 8.91 6.07
C ALA A 29 34.52 8.53 7.04
N PRO A 30 33.76 9.51 7.57
CA PRO A 30 32.67 9.20 8.49
C PRO A 30 31.74 8.19 7.83
N ASP A 31 31.25 7.23 8.60
CA ASP A 31 30.22 6.33 8.12
C ASP A 31 29.01 7.14 7.63
N LEU A 32 28.30 6.60 6.63
CA LEU A 32 27.21 7.31 5.96
C LEU A 32 26.11 7.79 6.94
N GLN A 33 25.89 7.07 8.04
CA GLN A 33 24.90 7.43 9.04
C GLN A 33 25.33 8.68 9.82
N THR A 34 26.60 8.74 10.24
CA THR A 34 27.17 9.92 10.89
C THR A 34 27.10 11.15 10.00
N ALA A 35 27.42 11.01 8.71
CA ALA A 35 27.35 12.12 7.76
C ALA A 35 25.92 12.65 7.56
N ILE A 36 24.92 11.75 7.50
CA ILE A 36 23.51 12.14 7.41
C ILE A 36 23.01 12.78 8.70
N ASN A 37 23.42 12.29 9.88
CA ASN A 37 23.03 12.89 11.16
C ASN A 37 23.49 14.34 11.28
N ALA A 38 24.67 14.67 10.76
CA ALA A 38 25.21 16.02 10.77
C ALA A 38 24.38 17.03 9.95
N LEU A 39 23.50 16.55 9.05
CA LEU A 39 22.61 17.43 8.27
C LEU A 39 21.48 18.05 9.09
N ALA A 40 21.21 17.55 10.30
CA ALA A 40 20.21 18.13 11.18
C ALA A 40 20.56 19.59 11.58
N ASP A 41 21.85 19.91 11.64
CA ASP A 41 22.37 21.24 11.97
C ASP A 41 22.84 22.02 10.73
N ALA A 42 22.63 21.49 9.53
CA ALA A 42 23.07 22.13 8.30
C ALA A 42 22.20 23.36 7.95
N PRO A 43 22.78 24.39 7.31
CA PRO A 43 22.01 25.51 6.79
C PRO A 43 20.92 25.06 5.81
N ALA A 44 19.78 25.74 5.81
CA ALA A 44 18.74 25.52 4.82
C ALA A 44 19.29 25.69 3.39
N GLY A 45 18.85 24.82 2.48
CA GLY A 45 19.35 24.72 1.10
C GLY A 45 20.62 23.87 0.95
N THR A 46 21.16 23.31 2.03
CA THR A 46 22.34 22.43 1.94
C THR A 46 22.06 21.22 1.06
N THR A 47 22.97 20.94 0.13
CA THR A 47 22.97 19.72 -0.66
C THR A 47 24.10 18.82 -0.20
N PHE A 48 23.76 17.66 0.34
CA PHE A 48 24.70 16.61 0.69
C PHE A 48 24.79 15.59 -0.44
N THR A 49 25.97 15.50 -1.06
CA THR A 49 26.24 14.49 -2.08
C THR A 49 26.71 13.20 -1.44
N LEU A 50 25.94 12.13 -1.62
CA LEU A 50 26.30 10.78 -1.26
C LEU A 50 27.58 10.37 -2.04
N PRO A 51 28.60 9.78 -1.37
CA PRO A 51 29.77 9.29 -2.09
C PRO A 51 29.36 8.25 -3.13
N SER A 52 29.92 8.29 -4.34
CA SER A 52 29.59 7.30 -5.38
C SER A 52 29.98 5.87 -4.96
N GLY A 53 29.31 4.88 -5.56
CA GLY A 53 29.58 3.46 -5.32
C GLY A 53 28.52 2.75 -4.47
N THR A 54 28.86 1.54 -4.02
CA THR A 54 27.97 0.69 -3.22
C THR A 54 28.24 0.86 -1.73
N HIS A 55 27.21 1.25 -0.99
CA HIS A 55 27.23 1.43 0.46
C HIS A 55 26.44 0.33 1.14
N ARG A 56 27.13 -0.55 1.88
CA ARG A 56 26.45 -1.49 2.76
C ARG A 56 25.92 -0.73 3.97
N LEU A 57 24.62 -0.75 4.16
CA LEU A 57 23.97 -0.05 5.26
C LEU A 57 24.20 -0.79 6.60
N PRO A 58 24.10 -0.10 7.74
CA PRO A 58 24.01 -0.76 9.04
C PRO A 58 22.87 -1.80 9.06
N HIS A 59 22.99 -2.81 9.92
CA HIS A 59 21.96 -3.85 10.04
C HIS A 59 20.56 -3.28 10.33
N ALA A 60 20.48 -2.20 11.12
CA ALA A 60 19.23 -1.51 11.42
C ALA A 60 18.70 -0.60 10.27
N GLY A 61 19.39 -0.56 9.13
CA GLY A 61 19.12 0.36 8.03
C GLY A 61 19.69 1.77 8.24
N LEU A 62 19.51 2.61 7.23
CA LEU A 62 19.83 4.03 7.28
C LEU A 62 18.68 4.81 7.92
N ARG A 63 18.99 5.66 8.89
CA ARG A 63 18.00 6.50 9.58
C ARG A 63 18.15 7.95 9.16
N ILE A 64 17.05 8.57 8.81
CA ILE A 64 16.95 9.96 8.39
C ILE A 64 15.95 10.62 9.33
N HIS A 65 16.45 11.47 10.21
CA HIS A 65 15.67 11.98 11.34
C HIS A 65 15.93 13.46 11.54
N GLY A 66 14.85 14.24 11.70
CA GLY A 66 14.96 15.65 12.08
C GLY A 66 15.48 16.58 10.99
N LEU A 67 15.62 16.12 9.74
CA LEU A 67 16.20 16.92 8.66
C LEU A 67 15.21 17.96 8.14
N ARG A 68 15.71 19.17 7.82
CA ARG A 68 14.88 20.28 7.33
C ARG A 68 15.54 21.04 6.20
N ASP A 69 14.80 21.26 5.12
CA ASP A 69 15.22 22.13 4.01
C ASP A 69 16.58 21.73 3.41
N VAL A 70 16.85 20.43 3.27
CA VAL A 70 18.09 19.89 2.70
C VAL A 70 17.84 18.93 1.54
N THR A 71 18.86 18.73 0.71
CA THR A 71 18.85 17.75 -0.38
C THR A 71 19.90 16.67 -0.13
N ILE A 72 19.53 15.41 -0.29
CA ILE A 72 20.44 14.26 -0.34
C ILE A 72 20.53 13.80 -1.80
N GLU A 73 21.71 13.95 -2.37
CA GLU A 73 21.99 13.76 -3.80
C GLU A 73 22.89 12.54 -4.04
N GLY A 74 22.43 11.58 -4.85
CA GLY A 74 23.20 10.40 -5.24
C GLY A 74 23.88 10.50 -6.61
N ASN A 75 23.54 11.49 -7.44
CA ASN A 75 24.07 11.68 -8.81
C ASN A 75 23.94 10.45 -9.73
N GLY A 76 23.01 9.53 -9.44
CA GLY A 76 22.77 8.30 -10.20
C GLY A 76 23.82 7.19 -10.02
N ALA A 77 24.90 7.45 -9.27
CA ALA A 77 26.05 6.55 -9.14
C ALA A 77 26.11 5.85 -7.77
N VAL A 78 25.02 5.91 -6.99
CA VAL A 78 24.97 5.40 -5.61
C VAL A 78 24.05 4.20 -5.52
N ARG A 79 24.56 3.13 -4.88
CA ARG A 79 23.78 1.95 -4.50
C ARG A 79 23.80 1.78 -2.98
N LEU A 80 22.63 1.91 -2.35
CA LEU A 80 22.43 1.59 -0.95
C LEU A 80 22.03 0.12 -0.83
N LEU A 81 22.78 -0.65 -0.05
CA LEU A 81 22.58 -2.09 0.08
C LEU A 81 22.20 -2.42 1.53
N ALA A 82 20.91 -2.63 1.76
CA ALA A 82 20.40 -3.04 3.06
C ALA A 82 20.85 -4.47 3.39
N THR A 83 21.30 -4.68 4.63
CA THR A 83 21.92 -5.95 5.06
C THR A 83 21.02 -6.83 5.93
N ASP A 84 19.87 -6.31 6.37
CA ASP A 84 18.84 -7.11 7.05
C ASP A 84 17.68 -7.39 6.07
N PRO A 85 17.51 -8.63 5.61
CA PRO A 85 16.47 -8.97 4.66
C PRO A 85 15.08 -9.16 5.29
N GLN A 86 14.92 -8.83 6.57
CA GLN A 86 13.62 -8.74 7.26
C GLN A 86 13.39 -7.35 7.87
N GLY A 87 14.36 -6.45 7.73
CA GLY A 87 14.40 -5.12 8.29
C GLY A 87 14.03 -4.03 7.29
N THR A 88 14.26 -2.78 7.69
CA THR A 88 13.99 -1.62 6.83
C THR A 88 15.29 -1.06 6.26
N GLY A 89 15.34 -0.80 4.95
CA GLY A 89 16.51 -0.21 4.29
C GLY A 89 16.74 1.24 4.70
N VAL A 90 15.74 2.10 4.50
CA VAL A 90 15.79 3.53 4.85
C VAL A 90 14.56 3.89 5.70
N SER A 91 14.79 4.47 6.87
CA SER A 91 13.74 4.96 7.76
C SER A 91 13.77 6.49 7.85
N VAL A 92 12.64 7.14 7.63
CA VAL A 92 12.49 8.61 7.65
C VAL A 92 11.46 9.02 8.71
N GLN A 93 11.81 10.00 9.53
CA GLN A 93 10.95 10.52 10.58
C GLN A 93 11.27 11.98 10.90
N ASP A 94 10.28 12.77 11.31
CA ASP A 94 10.47 14.15 11.78
C ASP A 94 11.18 15.06 10.75
N CYS A 95 10.96 14.81 9.46
CA CYS A 95 11.64 15.51 8.36
C CYS A 95 10.71 16.47 7.60
N ARG A 96 11.20 17.65 7.24
CA ARG A 96 10.42 18.66 6.51
C ARG A 96 11.19 19.20 5.30
N ASN A 97 10.53 19.28 4.14
CA ASN A 97 11.13 19.87 2.94
C ASN A 97 12.48 19.21 2.56
N VAL A 98 12.52 17.87 2.57
CA VAL A 98 13.74 17.11 2.24
C VAL A 98 13.60 16.50 0.86
N THR A 99 14.61 16.71 0.02
CA THR A 99 14.71 16.08 -1.31
C THR A 99 15.69 14.91 -1.28
N PHE A 100 15.28 13.77 -1.82
CA PHE A 100 16.10 12.59 -2.03
C PHE A 100 16.21 12.33 -3.53
N ARG A 101 17.42 12.25 -4.08
CA ARG A 101 17.59 12.11 -5.52
C ARG A 101 18.70 11.13 -5.91
N GLY A 102 18.47 10.37 -6.98
CA GLY A 102 19.55 9.77 -7.78
C GLY A 102 20.29 8.59 -7.14
N PHE A 103 19.60 7.67 -6.47
CA PHE A 103 20.24 6.45 -5.94
C PHE A 103 19.39 5.19 -6.17
N THR A 104 20.05 4.04 -6.09
CA THR A 104 19.40 2.72 -6.10
C THR A 104 19.42 2.12 -4.70
N LEU A 105 18.30 1.53 -4.27
CA LEU A 105 18.20 0.75 -3.04
C LEU A 105 17.98 -0.73 -3.38
N ASP A 106 18.78 -1.61 -2.79
CA ASP A 106 18.67 -3.06 -2.91
C ASP A 106 18.98 -3.75 -1.57
N PHE A 107 18.84 -5.08 -1.53
CA PHE A 107 19.11 -5.90 -0.36
C PHE A 107 20.15 -6.99 -0.67
N ASP A 108 21.06 -7.22 0.27
CA ASP A 108 21.98 -8.35 0.25
C ASP A 108 22.21 -8.88 1.68
N PRO A 109 21.71 -10.09 2.02
CA PRO A 109 21.08 -11.05 1.11
C PRO A 109 19.69 -10.60 0.61
N LEU A 110 19.20 -11.19 -0.48
CA LEU A 110 17.85 -10.91 -0.98
C LEU A 110 16.76 -11.33 0.03
N PRO A 111 15.62 -10.63 0.04
CA PRO A 111 14.54 -10.92 0.98
C PRO A 111 13.54 -11.96 0.48
N PHE A 112 13.85 -12.60 -0.63
CA PHE A 112 13.10 -13.70 -1.23
C PHE A 112 14.09 -14.71 -1.81
N THR A 113 13.60 -15.92 -2.06
CA THR A 113 14.29 -16.90 -2.91
C THR A 113 13.40 -17.29 -4.08
N GLN A 114 13.94 -18.02 -5.04
CA GLN A 114 13.19 -18.55 -6.17
C GLN A 114 13.69 -19.94 -6.59
N ALA A 115 12.79 -20.67 -7.24
CA ALA A 115 12.99 -22.07 -7.54
C ALA A 115 12.26 -22.49 -8.82
N THR A 116 12.65 -23.64 -9.37
CA THR A 116 11.91 -24.36 -10.40
C THR A 116 11.17 -25.53 -9.77
N ILE A 117 9.89 -25.71 -10.10
CA ILE A 117 9.10 -26.86 -9.67
C ILE A 117 9.63 -28.11 -10.37
N THR A 118 9.97 -29.14 -9.59
CA THR A 118 10.47 -30.42 -10.12
C THR A 118 9.39 -31.50 -10.12
N HIS A 119 8.45 -31.43 -9.18
CA HIS A 119 7.35 -32.38 -9.09
C HIS A 119 6.09 -31.75 -8.50
N VAL A 120 4.92 -32.17 -8.96
CA VAL A 120 3.61 -31.74 -8.46
C VAL A 120 2.86 -32.96 -7.97
N ASN A 121 2.40 -32.93 -6.71
CA ASN A 121 1.61 -34.00 -6.12
C ASN A 121 0.25 -33.43 -5.64
N PRO A 122 -0.80 -33.49 -6.48
CA PRO A 122 -2.12 -32.98 -6.14
C PRO A 122 -2.78 -33.69 -4.95
N GLU A 123 -2.60 -35.01 -4.81
CA GLU A 123 -3.17 -35.81 -3.71
C GLU A 123 -2.61 -35.37 -2.35
N ARG A 124 -1.30 -35.11 -2.30
CA ARG A 124 -0.63 -34.57 -1.11
C ARG A 124 -0.70 -33.05 -1.01
N ARG A 125 -1.36 -32.37 -1.97
CA ARG A 125 -1.46 -30.90 -2.06
C ARG A 125 -0.09 -30.25 -1.92
N SER A 126 0.89 -30.73 -2.67
CA SER A 126 2.29 -30.29 -2.52
C SER A 126 3.02 -30.19 -3.85
N ILE A 127 4.06 -29.35 -3.85
CA ILE A 127 5.05 -29.24 -4.93
C ILE A 127 6.44 -29.45 -4.34
N ASP A 128 7.30 -30.15 -5.09
CA ASP A 128 8.74 -30.19 -4.85
C ASP A 128 9.42 -29.23 -5.81
N PHE A 129 10.50 -28.61 -5.36
CA PHE A 129 11.23 -27.61 -6.13
C PHE A 129 12.73 -27.64 -5.86
N ALA A 130 13.50 -27.16 -6.83
CA ALA A 130 14.94 -26.91 -6.75
C ALA A 130 15.20 -25.41 -6.80
N LEU A 131 15.91 -24.89 -5.80
CA LEU A 131 16.27 -23.48 -5.70
C LEU A 131 17.27 -23.10 -6.80
N HIS A 132 17.13 -21.91 -7.38
CA HIS A 132 18.08 -21.42 -8.38
C HIS A 132 19.42 -21.03 -7.76
N ASP A 133 20.52 -21.18 -8.51
CA ASP A 133 21.85 -20.77 -8.06
C ASP A 133 21.91 -19.27 -7.72
N GLY A 134 22.76 -18.89 -6.77
CA GLY A 134 22.95 -17.51 -6.32
C GLY A 134 21.82 -16.92 -5.46
N TYR A 135 20.64 -17.55 -5.39
CA TYR A 135 19.54 -17.10 -4.54
C TYR A 135 19.63 -17.64 -3.11
N PRO A 136 19.17 -16.87 -2.09
CA PRO A 136 19.20 -17.30 -0.69
C PRO A 136 18.63 -18.70 -0.47
N ASP A 137 19.19 -19.44 0.49
CA ASP A 137 18.59 -20.68 0.97
C ASP A 137 17.21 -20.44 1.61
N LEU A 138 16.43 -21.52 1.74
CA LEU A 138 15.27 -21.50 2.63
C LEU A 138 15.76 -21.17 4.03
N ARG A 139 15.29 -20.06 4.60
CA ARG A 139 15.62 -19.70 5.98
C ARG A 139 15.02 -20.75 6.90
N GLU A 140 15.82 -21.32 7.79
CA GLU A 140 15.28 -22.16 8.85
C GLU A 140 14.30 -21.31 9.68
N PRO A 141 13.06 -21.77 9.90
CA PRO A 141 12.16 -21.04 10.75
C PRO A 141 12.73 -20.94 12.17
N ALA A 142 12.56 -19.78 12.81
CA ALA A 142 13.12 -19.49 14.14
C ALA A 142 12.65 -20.47 15.25
N SER A 143 11.64 -21.32 14.99
CA SER A 143 11.25 -22.42 15.87
C SER A 143 10.72 -23.63 15.07
N GLN A 144 10.83 -24.83 15.64
CA GLN A 144 10.29 -26.09 15.06
C GLN A 144 8.76 -26.08 14.86
N THR A 145 8.04 -25.17 15.51
CA THR A 145 6.59 -24.95 15.34
C THR A 145 6.25 -23.90 14.29
N ALA A 146 7.23 -23.10 13.85
CA ALA A 146 7.05 -22.07 12.84
C ALA A 146 7.19 -22.68 11.44
N VAL A 147 6.21 -23.45 11.02
CA VAL A 147 6.06 -23.75 9.61
C VAL A 147 6.03 -22.41 8.83
N LEU A 148 6.98 -22.19 7.89
CA LEU A 148 7.02 -20.96 7.09
C LEU A 148 5.70 -20.82 6.31
N ARG A 149 4.80 -19.96 6.78
CA ARG A 149 3.65 -19.49 6.01
C ARG A 149 4.14 -18.48 4.98
N ALA A 150 4.77 -18.98 3.92
CA ALA A 150 5.32 -18.16 2.85
C ALA A 150 4.27 -17.82 1.80
N ARG A 151 4.41 -16.65 1.18
CA ARG A 151 3.73 -16.35 -0.08
C ARG A 151 4.50 -16.99 -1.22
N ILE A 152 3.78 -17.74 -2.04
CA ILE A 152 4.33 -18.34 -3.26
C ILE A 152 3.72 -17.60 -4.45
N HIS A 153 4.59 -17.07 -5.31
CA HIS A 153 4.21 -16.44 -6.56
C HIS A 153 4.58 -17.39 -7.70
N LEU A 154 3.58 -17.87 -8.44
CA LEU A 154 3.77 -18.80 -9.55
C LEU A 154 4.00 -18.04 -10.86
N PHE A 155 5.13 -18.33 -11.50
CA PHE A 155 5.57 -17.76 -12.76
C PHE A 155 5.57 -18.80 -13.86
N HIS A 156 5.45 -18.32 -15.10
CA HIS A 156 5.61 -19.17 -16.27
C HIS A 156 7.04 -19.76 -16.32
N ALA A 157 7.17 -20.96 -16.89
CA ALA A 157 8.44 -21.69 -16.99
C ALA A 157 9.53 -20.89 -17.72
N THR A 158 9.17 -20.21 -18.80
CA THR A 158 10.11 -19.48 -19.68
C THR A 158 9.90 -17.96 -19.65
N GLU A 159 8.69 -17.48 -19.91
CA GLU A 159 8.33 -16.05 -19.88
C GLU A 159 8.45 -15.41 -18.49
N HIS A 160 9.06 -14.23 -18.40
CA HIS A 160 9.21 -13.49 -17.16
C HIS A 160 7.91 -12.76 -16.77
N ARG A 161 6.88 -13.55 -16.44
CA ARG A 161 5.55 -13.09 -16.01
C ARG A 161 4.90 -14.09 -15.06
N TRP A 162 3.92 -13.64 -14.29
CA TRP A 162 3.04 -14.53 -13.51
C TRP A 162 2.35 -15.51 -14.44
N LYS A 163 2.13 -16.74 -13.97
CA LYS A 163 1.42 -17.75 -14.75
C LYS A 163 -0.04 -17.33 -14.92
N PRO A 164 -0.53 -17.06 -16.15
CA PRO A 164 -1.92 -16.64 -16.37
C PRO A 164 -2.91 -17.69 -15.87
N GLY A 165 -4.03 -17.23 -15.34
CA GLY A 165 -5.10 -18.03 -14.74
C GLY A 165 -4.81 -18.56 -13.32
N ALA A 166 -3.55 -18.62 -12.90
CA ALA A 166 -3.19 -19.18 -11.61
C ALA A 166 -3.72 -18.32 -10.44
N PRO A 167 -4.23 -18.94 -9.35
CA PRO A 167 -4.63 -18.22 -8.15
C PRO A 167 -3.43 -17.73 -7.33
N ASP A 168 -3.68 -16.95 -6.29
CA ASP A 168 -2.74 -16.58 -5.25
C ASP A 168 -2.46 -17.78 -4.34
N TYR A 169 -1.19 -18.03 -4.06
CA TYR A 169 -0.79 -19.15 -3.20
C TYR A 169 -0.25 -18.65 -1.86
N ALA A 170 -0.85 -19.17 -0.80
CA ALA A 170 -0.27 -19.16 0.54
C ALA A 170 0.09 -20.60 0.89
N ALA A 171 1.39 -20.86 1.11
CA ALA A 171 1.81 -22.17 1.54
C ALA A 171 1.36 -22.41 2.98
N ALA A 172 0.77 -23.59 3.22
CA ALA A 172 0.56 -24.08 4.58
C ALA A 172 1.90 -24.42 5.23
N SER A 173 2.84 -24.96 4.44
CA SER A 173 4.23 -25.18 4.83
C SER A 173 5.22 -25.04 3.69
N VAL A 174 6.45 -24.64 4.02
CA VAL A 174 7.62 -24.77 3.16
C VAL A 174 8.74 -25.40 3.98
N ILE A 175 9.26 -26.55 3.52
CA ILE A 175 10.32 -27.29 4.22
C ILE A 175 11.49 -27.57 3.28
N ARG A 176 12.68 -27.69 3.86
CA ARG A 176 13.87 -28.17 3.17
C ARG A 176 13.82 -29.69 3.03
N THR A 177 14.14 -30.21 1.84
CA THR A 177 14.23 -31.66 1.57
C THR A 177 15.62 -32.13 1.17
N GLY A 178 16.53 -31.19 0.90
CA GLY A 178 17.91 -31.43 0.53
C GLY A 178 18.73 -30.13 0.54
N SER A 179 19.95 -30.14 0.02
CA SER A 179 20.85 -28.98 0.10
C SER A 179 20.26 -27.73 -0.55
N ARG A 180 19.71 -27.89 -1.75
CA ARG A 180 19.06 -26.85 -2.59
C ARG A 180 17.67 -27.26 -3.09
N THR A 181 16.99 -28.13 -2.35
CA THR A 181 15.64 -28.59 -2.68
C THR A 181 14.69 -28.40 -1.50
N GLY A 182 13.42 -28.17 -1.82
CA GLY A 182 12.37 -28.02 -0.83
C GLY A 182 11.02 -28.55 -1.31
N ARG A 183 10.08 -28.56 -0.37
CA ARG A 183 8.68 -28.91 -0.60
C ARG A 183 7.78 -27.83 -0.02
N ALA A 184 6.81 -27.38 -0.81
CA ALA A 184 5.71 -26.56 -0.33
C ALA A 184 4.42 -27.38 -0.29
N SER A 185 3.66 -27.27 0.81
CA SER A 185 2.35 -27.92 0.96
C SER A 185 1.25 -26.87 1.15
N PHE A 186 0.04 -27.17 0.68
CA PHE A 186 -1.10 -26.27 0.67
C PHE A 186 -2.28 -26.84 1.46
N SER A 187 -3.11 -25.95 2.01
CA SER A 187 -4.28 -26.35 2.80
C SER A 187 -5.41 -26.89 1.93
N THR A 188 -5.52 -26.45 0.68
CA THR A 188 -6.54 -26.88 -0.28
C THR A 188 -5.90 -27.55 -1.49
N ALA A 189 -6.65 -28.42 -2.17
CA ALA A 189 -6.26 -28.92 -3.50
C ALA A 189 -6.59 -27.93 -4.62
N ASP A 190 -7.42 -26.92 -4.32
CA ASP A 190 -7.77 -25.86 -5.25
C ASP A 190 -6.52 -25.11 -5.72
N GLY A 191 -6.38 -24.95 -7.02
CA GLY A 191 -5.23 -24.30 -7.63
C GLY A 191 -4.05 -25.24 -7.93
N MET A 192 -4.04 -26.49 -7.44
CA MET A 192 -2.96 -27.44 -7.76
C MET A 192 -2.84 -27.73 -9.25
N ARG A 193 -3.96 -27.65 -9.99
CA ARG A 193 -4.01 -27.86 -11.45
C ARG A 193 -3.18 -26.86 -12.28
N TRP A 194 -2.81 -25.73 -11.71
CA TRP A 194 -2.03 -24.70 -12.40
C TRP A 194 -0.52 -24.92 -12.25
N PHE A 195 -0.07 -25.74 -11.29
CA PHE A 195 1.34 -26.07 -11.19
C PHE A 195 1.74 -27.10 -12.25
N SER A 196 2.92 -26.92 -12.81
CA SER A 196 3.55 -27.85 -13.74
C SER A 196 5.04 -27.94 -13.44
N PRO A 197 5.66 -29.14 -13.52
CA PRO A 197 7.11 -29.22 -13.51
C PRO A 197 7.73 -28.29 -14.56
N GLY A 198 8.78 -27.58 -14.20
CA GLY A 198 9.40 -26.54 -15.02
C GLY A 198 8.87 -25.12 -14.76
N ASP A 199 7.68 -24.95 -14.17
CA ASP A 199 7.24 -23.63 -13.71
C ASP A 199 8.21 -23.07 -12.67
N ARG A 200 8.29 -21.75 -12.60
CA ARG A 200 9.12 -21.06 -11.62
C ARG A 200 8.28 -20.51 -10.48
N ILE A 201 8.83 -20.49 -9.28
CA ILE A 201 8.20 -19.89 -8.11
C ILE A 201 9.13 -18.89 -7.44
N ALA A 202 8.57 -17.79 -6.94
CA ALA A 202 9.22 -16.96 -5.95
C ALA A 202 8.61 -17.22 -4.57
N ILE A 203 9.46 -17.31 -3.55
CA ILE A 203 9.08 -17.58 -2.15
C ILE A 203 9.46 -16.36 -1.33
N ALA A 204 8.45 -15.62 -0.89
CA ALA A 204 8.60 -14.33 -0.24
C ALA A 204 8.35 -14.42 1.28
N THR A 205 9.18 -13.70 2.05
CA THR A 205 8.92 -13.35 3.46
C THR A 205 8.26 -11.97 3.53
N LEU A 206 7.55 -11.64 4.61
CA LEU A 206 6.73 -10.40 4.70
C LEU A 206 7.03 -9.60 5.98
N SER A 207 8.21 -9.01 6.09
CA SER A 207 8.61 -8.14 7.20
C SER A 207 9.58 -7.07 6.74
N GLY A 208 9.51 -5.86 7.30
CA GLY A 208 10.41 -4.76 6.93
C GLY A 208 9.93 -3.95 5.74
N ASN A 209 10.75 -3.08 5.17
CA ASN A 209 10.41 -2.20 4.04
C ASN A 209 11.69 -1.78 3.29
N ALA A 210 11.60 -1.37 2.02
CA ALA A 210 12.73 -0.67 1.41
C ALA A 210 12.84 0.75 2.02
N ILE A 211 11.74 1.50 1.99
CA ILE A 211 11.62 2.83 2.58
C ILE A 211 10.43 2.85 3.55
N ARG A 212 10.66 3.29 4.78
CA ARG A 212 9.61 3.52 5.79
C ARG A 212 9.60 4.98 6.21
N ILE A 213 8.43 5.62 6.12
CA ILE A 213 8.22 7.00 6.55
C ILE A 213 7.19 6.98 7.69
N SER A 214 7.66 7.23 8.91
CA SER A 214 6.92 6.80 10.11
C SER A 214 5.96 7.83 10.68
N GLN A 215 6.39 9.09 10.86
CA GLN A 215 5.57 10.16 11.42
C GLN A 215 6.23 11.53 11.27
N ASN A 216 5.40 12.57 11.37
CA ASN A 216 5.78 13.99 11.44
C ASN A 216 6.66 14.45 10.26
N CYS A 217 6.45 13.85 9.09
CA CYS A 217 7.06 14.31 7.85
C CYS A 217 6.11 15.20 7.03
N SER A 218 6.67 16.13 6.27
CA SER A 218 5.94 16.96 5.31
C SER A 218 6.86 17.46 4.19
N GLY A 219 6.32 17.63 2.98
CA GLY A 219 7.07 18.20 1.86
C GLY A 219 8.26 17.35 1.43
N LEU A 220 8.15 16.02 1.48
CA LEU A 220 9.21 15.13 1.00
C LEU A 220 9.14 15.00 -0.53
N LEU A 221 10.29 15.14 -1.19
CA LEU A 221 10.44 14.93 -2.62
C LEU A 221 11.41 13.77 -2.87
N TRP A 222 10.99 12.81 -3.68
CA TRP A 222 11.79 11.66 -4.11
C TRP A 222 11.87 11.65 -5.63
N GLU A 223 13.08 11.71 -6.18
CA GLU A 223 13.31 11.78 -7.61
C GLU A 223 14.39 10.81 -8.08
N ASP A 224 14.19 10.16 -9.24
CA ASP A 224 15.25 9.37 -9.89
C ASP A 224 15.81 8.24 -9.01
N ILE A 225 14.92 7.54 -8.30
CA ILE A 225 15.29 6.45 -7.38
C ILE A 225 14.80 5.12 -7.93
N THR A 226 15.66 4.11 -7.84
CA THR A 226 15.32 2.72 -8.17
C THR A 226 15.32 1.84 -6.93
N ILE A 227 14.25 1.09 -6.69
CA ILE A 227 14.13 0.08 -5.63
C ILE A 227 14.13 -1.30 -6.28
N GLN A 228 15.13 -2.12 -5.95
CA GLN A 228 15.39 -3.40 -6.62
C GLN A 228 15.03 -4.65 -5.81
N ALA A 229 14.79 -4.47 -4.51
CA ALA A 229 14.30 -5.47 -3.59
C ALA A 229 13.55 -4.79 -2.44
N SER A 230 12.51 -5.44 -1.92
CA SER A 230 11.88 -5.08 -0.64
C SER A 230 11.36 -6.33 0.09
N PRO A 231 11.58 -6.45 1.41
CA PRO A 231 11.16 -7.62 2.17
C PRO A 231 9.68 -7.63 2.55
N PHE A 232 8.95 -6.55 2.28
CA PHE A 232 7.48 -6.49 2.33
C PHE A 232 7.02 -5.38 1.38
N VAL A 233 6.34 -4.34 1.86
CA VAL A 233 5.98 -3.16 1.06
C VAL A 233 7.26 -2.37 0.73
N ALA A 234 7.45 -1.96 -0.52
CA ALA A 234 8.62 -1.17 -0.93
C ALA A 234 8.64 0.21 -0.26
N ILE A 235 7.57 1.00 -0.40
CA ILE A 235 7.44 2.31 0.24
C ILE A 235 6.23 2.30 1.17
N ALA A 236 6.47 2.33 2.48
CA ALA A 236 5.40 2.40 3.48
C ALA A 236 5.43 3.74 4.20
N LEU A 237 4.30 4.46 4.18
CA LEU A 237 4.15 5.76 4.81
C LEU A 237 2.93 5.79 5.73
N ARG A 238 3.11 6.27 6.96
CA ARG A 238 2.05 6.34 7.98
C ARG A 238 2.09 7.68 8.70
N SER A 239 0.94 8.25 9.05
CA SER A 239 0.86 9.34 10.04
C SER A 239 1.73 10.58 9.72
N ASN A 240 1.71 11.03 8.46
CA ASN A 240 2.39 12.24 7.99
C ASN A 240 1.43 13.31 7.45
N GLU A 241 1.87 14.56 7.43
CA GLU A 241 1.05 15.68 6.94
C GLU A 241 0.71 15.51 5.45
N ASP A 242 1.62 14.94 4.67
CA ASP A 242 1.40 14.53 3.28
C ASP A 242 2.13 13.22 2.95
N SER A 243 1.74 12.59 1.85
CA SER A 243 2.40 11.39 1.31
C SER A 243 3.66 11.68 0.49
N GLY A 244 4.06 12.95 0.33
CA GLY A 244 5.18 13.38 -0.50
C GLY A 244 4.94 13.35 -2.02
N THR A 245 5.95 13.79 -2.75
CA THR A 245 6.03 13.76 -4.23
C THR A 245 7.05 12.71 -4.66
N TRP A 246 6.66 11.87 -5.62
CA TRP A 246 7.42 10.74 -6.14
C TRP A 246 7.48 10.85 -7.64
N ARG A 247 8.68 11.12 -8.18
CA ARG A 247 8.88 11.37 -9.60
C ARG A 247 9.97 10.46 -10.15
N ARG A 248 9.71 9.81 -11.29
CA ARG A 248 10.68 8.91 -11.94
C ARG A 248 11.21 7.83 -10.99
N ILE A 249 10.33 7.31 -10.14
CA ILE A 249 10.63 6.19 -9.25
C ILE A 249 10.44 4.89 -10.01
N LYS A 250 11.37 3.96 -9.81
CA LYS A 250 11.37 2.65 -10.44
C LYS A 250 11.39 1.56 -9.38
N ILE A 251 10.36 0.72 -9.32
CA ILE A 251 10.33 -0.48 -8.48
C ILE A 251 10.30 -1.68 -9.41
N LEU A 252 11.47 -2.27 -9.65
CA LEU A 252 11.66 -3.36 -10.61
C LEU A 252 12.83 -4.26 -10.20
N PRO A 253 12.85 -5.54 -10.62
CA PRO A 253 13.86 -6.48 -10.16
C PRO A 253 15.28 -6.00 -10.49
N GLY A 254 16.17 -6.11 -9.51
CA GLY A 254 17.60 -5.84 -9.71
C GLY A 254 18.32 -6.90 -10.57
N PRO A 255 19.62 -6.71 -10.82
CA PRO A 255 20.43 -7.69 -11.54
C PRO A 255 20.49 -9.03 -10.78
N PRO A 256 20.74 -10.16 -11.46
CA PRO A 256 20.93 -11.45 -10.80
C PRO A 256 21.95 -11.36 -9.66
N PRO A 257 21.70 -11.96 -8.48
CA PRO A 257 22.68 -11.99 -7.41
C PRO A 257 23.93 -12.79 -7.83
N PRO A 258 25.08 -12.61 -7.16
CA PRO A 258 26.29 -13.37 -7.48
C PRO A 258 26.04 -14.89 -7.54
N GLY A 259 26.50 -15.52 -8.62
CA GLY A 259 26.31 -16.96 -8.86
C GLY A 259 24.96 -17.35 -9.47
N ALA A 260 24.04 -16.41 -9.71
CA ALA A 260 22.77 -16.72 -10.36
C ALA A 260 22.88 -16.83 -11.87
N THR A 261 22.17 -17.83 -12.42
CA THR A 261 22.04 -18.08 -13.87
C THR A 261 20.70 -17.61 -14.43
N GLN A 262 19.79 -17.13 -13.57
CA GLN A 262 18.44 -16.69 -13.92
C GLN A 262 18.16 -15.28 -13.38
N PRO A 263 17.27 -14.51 -14.03
CA PRO A 263 16.85 -13.21 -13.53
C PRO A 263 15.98 -13.33 -12.26
N ARG A 264 15.99 -12.27 -11.44
CA ARG A 264 15.12 -12.14 -10.27
C ARG A 264 13.66 -12.08 -10.71
N LEU A 265 12.80 -12.87 -10.07
CA LEU A 265 11.36 -12.89 -10.35
C LEU A 265 10.56 -11.78 -9.66
N LEU A 266 11.10 -11.21 -8.57
CA LEU A 266 10.42 -10.19 -7.77
C LEU A 266 11.27 -8.94 -7.62
N SER A 267 10.59 -7.81 -7.44
CA SER A 267 11.13 -6.55 -6.94
C SER A 267 10.71 -6.32 -5.49
N SER A 268 9.42 -6.41 -5.18
CA SER A 268 8.86 -6.22 -3.83
C SER A 268 8.12 -7.47 -3.40
N ASN A 269 8.24 -7.87 -2.14
CA ASN A 269 7.49 -9.01 -1.62
C ASN A 269 5.99 -8.70 -1.38
N ALA A 270 5.62 -7.42 -1.33
CA ALA A 270 4.23 -6.97 -1.23
C ALA A 270 4.02 -5.69 -2.07
N ASP A 271 3.28 -4.71 -1.54
CA ASP A 271 2.90 -3.51 -2.27
C ASP A 271 4.13 -2.70 -2.75
N GLY A 272 3.95 -1.90 -3.79
CA GLY A 272 4.93 -0.90 -4.22
C GLY A 272 4.91 0.34 -3.31
N PHE A 273 3.74 0.93 -3.15
CA PHE A 273 3.53 2.14 -2.36
C PHE A 273 2.27 2.00 -1.50
N ASN A 274 2.40 2.21 -0.19
CA ASN A 274 1.28 2.14 0.73
C ASN A 274 1.30 3.35 1.67
N SER A 275 0.29 4.20 1.58
CA SER A 275 0.16 5.42 2.37
C SER A 275 -1.14 5.45 3.15
N ALA A 276 -1.05 5.69 4.46
CA ALA A 276 -2.23 5.75 5.31
C ALA A 276 -2.12 6.72 6.46
N TYR A 277 -3.29 7.18 6.94
CA TYR A 277 -3.40 8.13 8.05
C TYR A 277 -2.69 9.44 7.73
N VAL A 278 -2.95 10.02 6.57
CA VAL A 278 -2.27 11.24 6.09
C VAL A 278 -3.29 12.27 5.61
N ARG A 279 -2.94 13.55 5.72
CA ARG A 279 -3.87 14.65 5.39
C ARG A 279 -3.91 15.04 3.92
N ARG A 280 -2.83 14.77 3.19
CA ARG A 280 -2.74 14.98 1.74
C ARG A 280 -2.14 13.75 1.07
N GLY A 281 -2.80 13.28 0.02
CA GLY A 281 -2.36 12.17 -0.80
C GLY A 281 -1.12 12.51 -1.63
N PRO A 282 -0.51 11.51 -2.27
CA PRO A 282 0.75 11.69 -2.97
C PRO A 282 0.56 12.34 -4.34
N VAL A 283 1.64 12.93 -4.84
CA VAL A 283 1.85 13.11 -6.28
C VAL A 283 2.79 12.00 -6.73
N ILE A 284 2.33 11.11 -7.62
CA ILE A 284 3.12 10.02 -8.20
C ILE A 284 3.10 10.19 -9.71
N GLU A 285 4.25 10.53 -10.28
CA GLU A 285 4.36 10.84 -11.71
C GLU A 285 5.60 10.26 -12.38
N ASP A 286 5.42 9.83 -13.63
CA ASP A 286 6.47 9.26 -14.48
C ASP A 286 7.20 8.06 -13.84
N CYS A 287 6.50 7.29 -13.00
CA CYS A 287 7.06 6.15 -12.26
C CYS A 287 6.75 4.81 -12.93
N GLU A 288 7.52 3.78 -12.57
CA GLU A 288 7.39 2.40 -13.06
C GLU A 288 7.35 1.41 -11.88
N PHE A 289 6.35 0.55 -11.86
CA PHE A 289 6.12 -0.43 -10.79
C PHE A 289 5.89 -1.80 -11.42
N ALA A 290 6.80 -2.73 -11.17
CA ALA A 290 6.77 -4.04 -11.80
C ALA A 290 7.27 -5.16 -10.90
N TYR A 291 6.76 -6.37 -11.12
CA TYR A 291 7.18 -7.58 -10.40
C TYR A 291 6.99 -7.51 -8.88
N LEU A 292 5.90 -6.85 -8.46
CA LEU A 292 5.49 -6.72 -7.07
C LEU A 292 4.78 -7.99 -6.58
N GLY A 293 4.89 -8.24 -5.29
CA GLY A 293 4.17 -9.30 -4.62
C GLY A 293 2.71 -8.93 -4.33
N ASP A 294 2.36 -7.64 -4.23
CA ASP A 294 1.00 -7.15 -3.96
C ASP A 294 0.75 -5.79 -4.68
N ASP A 295 -0.22 -4.98 -4.23
CA ASP A 295 -0.68 -3.81 -4.99
C ASP A 295 0.40 -2.82 -5.46
N SER A 296 0.21 -2.12 -6.59
CA SER A 296 1.13 -1.02 -6.93
C SER A 296 1.02 0.12 -5.91
N ILE A 297 -0.20 0.63 -5.72
CA ILE A 297 -0.49 1.76 -4.84
C ILE A 297 -1.72 1.43 -4.00
N ASN A 298 -1.59 1.59 -2.69
CA ASN A 298 -2.68 1.51 -1.73
C ASN A 298 -2.76 2.80 -0.89
N LEU A 299 -3.89 3.52 -0.98
CA LEU A 299 -4.16 4.74 -0.22
C LEU A 299 -5.38 4.54 0.68
N HIS A 300 -5.25 4.72 1.99
CA HIS A 300 -6.37 4.51 2.91
C HIS A 300 -6.33 5.32 4.21
N GLY A 301 -7.46 5.38 4.90
CA GLY A 301 -7.60 5.93 6.25
C GLY A 301 -7.85 4.87 7.32
N ALA A 302 -8.30 5.34 8.48
CA ALA A 302 -8.73 4.50 9.59
C ALA A 302 -10.23 4.25 9.56
N MET A 303 -10.63 3.00 9.79
CA MET A 303 -11.96 2.67 10.30
C MET A 303 -11.82 2.16 11.73
N LEU A 304 -12.51 2.79 12.68
CA LEU A 304 -12.44 2.44 14.09
C LEU A 304 -13.82 2.10 14.65
N PRO A 305 -13.97 1.12 15.55
CA PRO A 305 -15.23 0.87 16.24
C PRO A 305 -15.52 1.94 17.29
N VAL A 306 -16.80 2.27 17.50
CA VAL A 306 -17.22 2.96 18.72
C VAL A 306 -17.31 1.89 19.82
N ALA A 307 -16.28 1.78 20.65
CA ALA A 307 -16.15 0.67 21.59
C ALA A 307 -16.98 0.91 22.86
N GLN A 308 -16.96 2.13 23.40
CA GLN A 308 -17.69 2.49 24.61
C GLN A 308 -17.96 4.00 24.66
N TRP A 309 -19.21 4.43 24.82
CA TRP A 309 -19.51 5.82 25.16
C TRP A 309 -19.08 6.14 26.60
N LEU A 310 -18.48 7.32 26.79
CA LEU A 310 -18.09 7.87 28.10
C LEU A 310 -19.12 8.89 28.61
N THR A 311 -20.01 9.36 27.74
CA THR A 311 -21.11 10.27 28.05
C THR A 311 -22.44 9.55 27.93
N GLU A 312 -23.32 9.70 28.92
CA GLU A 312 -24.64 9.05 28.95
C GLU A 312 -25.60 9.63 27.89
N ASP A 313 -25.58 10.96 27.72
CA ASP A 313 -26.35 11.65 26.69
C ASP A 313 -25.46 11.96 25.48
N VAL A 314 -25.72 11.25 24.37
CA VAL A 314 -25.06 11.45 23.08
C VAL A 314 -25.82 12.43 22.18
N SER A 315 -26.96 12.94 22.64
CA SER A 315 -27.81 13.85 21.86
C SER A 315 -27.20 15.24 21.72
N SER A 316 -27.62 15.92 20.66
CA SER A 316 -27.22 17.27 20.28
C SER A 316 -27.47 18.36 21.33
N THR A 317 -28.20 18.05 22.41
CA THR A 317 -28.63 19.01 23.44
C THR A 317 -27.88 18.89 24.76
N ALA A 318 -26.92 17.95 24.88
CA ALA A 318 -26.15 17.79 26.11
C ALA A 318 -25.27 19.03 26.39
N GLN A 319 -25.23 19.47 27.65
CA GLN A 319 -24.37 20.57 28.12
C GLN A 319 -22.86 20.26 28.02
N ALA A 320 -22.50 18.97 27.87
CA ALA A 320 -21.12 18.49 27.76
C ALA A 320 -20.89 17.78 26.41
N PRO A 321 -19.68 17.87 25.83
CA PRO A 321 -19.39 17.24 24.55
C PRO A 321 -19.42 15.72 24.66
N ALA A 322 -20.08 15.06 23.69
CA ALA A 322 -20.16 13.62 23.61
C ALA A 322 -18.77 12.99 23.39
N GLN A 323 -18.48 11.91 24.12
CA GLN A 323 -17.17 11.26 24.14
C GLN A 323 -17.28 9.75 24.09
N PHE A 324 -16.37 9.09 23.37
CA PHE A 324 -16.29 7.63 23.34
C PHE A 324 -14.85 7.12 23.25
N LEU A 325 -14.66 5.89 23.73
CA LEU A 325 -13.46 5.10 23.51
C LEU A 325 -13.57 4.32 22.20
N SER A 326 -12.46 4.26 21.50
CA SER A 326 -12.26 3.50 20.28
C SER A 326 -10.94 2.73 20.37
N ILE A 327 -10.81 1.66 19.58
CA ILE A 327 -9.62 0.82 19.58
C ILE A 327 -9.09 0.56 18.18
N LEU A 328 -7.78 0.32 18.07
CA LEU A 328 -7.13 -0.11 16.84
C LEU A 328 -6.08 -1.19 17.14
N ALA A 329 -6.21 -2.37 16.52
CA ALA A 329 -5.24 -3.46 16.64
C ALA A 329 -4.00 -3.28 15.74
N ALA A 330 -3.43 -2.06 15.76
CA ALA A 330 -2.21 -1.70 15.05
C ALA A 330 -1.53 -0.53 15.76
N ARG A 331 -0.75 -0.82 16.82
CA ARG A 331 -0.20 0.19 17.75
C ARG A 331 0.55 1.36 17.11
N ASN A 332 1.18 1.12 15.95
CA ASN A 332 1.98 2.11 15.23
C ASN A 332 1.15 2.99 14.29
N ASN A 333 -0.14 2.70 14.09
CA ASN A 333 -1.03 3.55 13.31
C ASN A 333 -1.62 4.61 14.25
N ARG A 334 -1.32 5.88 13.97
CA ARG A 334 -1.60 7.01 14.87
C ARG A 334 -2.57 7.99 14.22
N VAL A 335 -3.87 7.80 14.50
CA VAL A 335 -4.93 8.73 14.07
C VAL A 335 -4.91 10.03 14.88
N ASP A 336 -4.46 9.95 16.13
CA ASP A 336 -4.39 11.05 17.09
C ASP A 336 -3.36 12.13 16.69
N LEU A 337 -2.28 11.75 16.00
CA LEU A 337 -1.22 12.69 15.63
C LEU A 337 -1.63 13.76 14.60
N LEU A 338 -2.64 13.47 13.77
CA LEU A 338 -3.02 14.34 12.65
C LEU A 338 -4.48 14.75 12.64
N SER A 339 -5.28 14.20 13.56
CA SER A 339 -6.64 14.67 13.82
C SER A 339 -6.61 16.10 14.34
N ARG A 340 -7.51 16.96 13.87
CA ARG A 340 -7.61 18.37 14.26
C ARG A 340 -9.04 18.69 14.70
N PRO A 341 -9.23 19.64 15.64
CA PRO A 341 -10.55 20.20 15.92
C PRO A 341 -11.23 20.65 14.61
N GLY A 342 -12.52 20.35 14.47
CA GLY A 342 -13.32 20.66 13.28
C GLY A 342 -13.26 19.61 12.16
N ASP A 343 -12.34 18.64 12.22
CA ASP A 343 -12.29 17.55 11.23
C ASP A 343 -13.60 16.75 11.24
N THR A 344 -14.04 16.34 10.06
CA THR A 344 -15.22 15.50 9.89
C THR A 344 -14.96 14.07 10.39
N ILE A 345 -15.91 13.54 11.14
CA ILE A 345 -16.02 12.12 11.49
C ILE A 345 -17.37 11.59 11.02
N ARG A 346 -17.37 10.47 10.29
CA ARG A 346 -18.61 9.83 9.81
C ARG A 346 -18.89 8.60 10.66
N PHE A 347 -20.11 8.48 11.16
CA PHE A 347 -20.57 7.28 11.86
C PHE A 347 -21.16 6.30 10.85
N LEU A 348 -20.71 5.06 10.91
CA LEU A 348 -21.01 3.99 9.97
C LEU A 348 -21.67 2.82 10.70
N ARG A 349 -22.69 2.20 10.09
CA ARG A 349 -23.43 1.08 10.69
C ARG A 349 -23.22 -0.22 9.92
N SER A 350 -22.66 -1.25 10.56
CA SER A 350 -22.62 -2.62 10.01
C SER A 350 -24.06 -3.15 9.78
N PRO A 351 -24.31 -3.99 8.76
CA PRO A 351 -23.33 -4.66 7.90
C PRO A 351 -22.95 -3.89 6.63
N ASP A 352 -23.75 -2.90 6.21
CA ASP A 352 -23.57 -2.17 4.94
C ASP A 352 -22.88 -0.81 5.08
N TYR A 353 -22.36 -0.52 6.28
CA TYR A 353 -21.58 0.68 6.63
C TYR A 353 -22.13 1.97 6.06
N ARG A 354 -23.46 2.06 5.99
CA ARG A 354 -24.15 3.30 5.64
C ARG A 354 -23.77 4.40 6.62
N ILE A 355 -23.62 5.61 6.11
CA ILE A 355 -23.38 6.78 6.96
C ILE A 355 -24.69 7.08 7.69
N VAL A 356 -24.68 6.93 9.02
CA VAL A 356 -25.85 7.16 9.88
C VAL A 356 -25.82 8.53 10.57
N ALA A 357 -24.63 9.13 10.69
CA ALA A 357 -24.45 10.51 11.14
C ALA A 357 -23.10 11.05 10.65
N THR A 358 -22.99 12.37 10.57
CA THR A 358 -21.73 13.07 10.33
C THR A 358 -21.56 14.15 11.39
N ARG A 359 -20.41 14.17 12.05
CA ARG A 359 -20.09 15.11 13.14
C ARG A 359 -18.72 15.73 12.91
N ARG A 360 -18.36 16.67 13.78
CA ARG A 360 -17.00 17.22 13.89
C ARG A 360 -16.36 16.73 15.18
N ILE A 361 -15.05 16.49 15.15
CA ILE A 361 -14.28 16.17 16.35
C ILE A 361 -13.75 17.44 17.01
N SER A 362 -13.80 17.51 18.32
CA SER A 362 -13.02 18.46 19.12
C SER A 362 -11.60 17.93 19.31
N SER A 363 -11.44 16.63 19.57
CA SER A 363 -10.13 16.01 19.77
C SER A 363 -10.16 14.49 19.58
N VAL A 364 -8.99 13.93 19.27
CA VAL A 364 -8.70 12.49 19.34
C VAL A 364 -7.43 12.33 20.16
N THR A 365 -7.54 11.68 21.31
CA THR A 365 -6.42 11.49 22.25
C THR A 365 -6.15 10.02 22.40
N ARG A 366 -4.91 9.59 22.18
CA ARG A 366 -4.48 8.25 22.56
C ARG A 366 -4.36 8.15 24.08
N ILE A 367 -4.99 7.15 24.68
CA ILE A 367 -4.91 6.91 26.13
C ILE A 367 -3.97 5.73 26.38
N GLU A 368 -3.07 5.91 27.35
CA GLU A 368 -2.26 4.83 27.89
C GLU A 368 -3.07 4.10 28.98
N MET A 369 -3.43 2.85 28.72
CA MET A 369 -4.13 1.96 29.64
C MET A 369 -3.80 0.49 29.32
N ASP A 370 -4.11 -0.43 30.24
CA ASP A 370 -4.07 -1.85 29.93
C ASP A 370 -5.19 -2.21 28.93
N ALA A 371 -4.77 -2.66 27.74
CA ALA A 371 -5.66 -3.04 26.66
C ALA A 371 -6.12 -4.51 26.72
N ALA A 372 -5.79 -5.27 27.78
CA ALA A 372 -6.18 -6.67 27.94
C ALA A 372 -7.70 -6.89 27.83
N GLN A 373 -8.49 -5.99 28.41
CA GLN A 373 -9.96 -6.03 28.32
C GLN A 373 -10.49 -5.93 26.87
N TRP A 374 -9.73 -5.30 25.97
CA TRP A 374 -10.13 -5.10 24.57
C TRP A 374 -9.75 -6.26 23.65
N VAL A 375 -8.92 -7.20 24.10
CA VAL A 375 -8.44 -8.31 23.27
C VAL A 375 -9.56 -9.17 22.68
N PRO A 376 -10.61 -9.60 23.44
CA PRO A 376 -11.70 -10.37 22.85
C PRO A 376 -12.45 -9.61 21.76
N PHE A 377 -12.68 -8.31 21.97
CA PHE A 377 -13.33 -7.44 21.00
C PHE A 377 -12.46 -7.25 19.75
N ALA A 378 -11.16 -7.00 19.93
CA ALA A 378 -10.21 -6.89 18.84
C ALA A 378 -10.07 -8.19 18.03
N LEU A 379 -10.07 -9.36 18.68
CA LEU A 379 -10.04 -10.66 18.01
C LEU A 379 -11.28 -10.89 17.14
N LYS A 380 -12.44 -10.39 17.54
CA LYS A 380 -13.66 -10.47 16.71
C LYS A 380 -13.52 -9.68 15.41
N LEU A 381 -12.86 -8.53 15.45
CA LEU A 381 -12.73 -7.62 14.30
C LEU A 381 -11.52 -7.93 13.42
N TRP A 382 -10.36 -8.27 14.02
CA TRP A 382 -9.07 -8.43 13.34
C TRP A 382 -8.45 -9.83 13.53
N GLY A 383 -9.10 -10.75 14.25
CA GLY A 383 -8.58 -12.10 14.49
C GLY A 383 -8.31 -12.97 13.25
N PRO A 384 -9.03 -12.80 12.12
CA PRO A 384 -8.70 -13.45 10.86
C PRO A 384 -7.42 -12.93 10.18
N SER A 385 -6.87 -11.79 10.62
CA SER A 385 -5.63 -11.23 10.07
C SER A 385 -4.40 -12.03 10.52
N SER A 386 -3.28 -11.87 9.80
CA SER A 386 -2.02 -12.56 10.12
C SER A 386 -1.39 -12.07 11.44
N ALA A 387 -1.77 -10.88 11.92
CA ALA A 387 -1.32 -10.32 13.19
C ALA A 387 -2.45 -10.41 14.22
N ARG A 388 -2.52 -11.52 14.96
CA ARG A 388 -3.53 -11.69 15.99
C ARG A 388 -3.38 -10.61 17.08
N PRO A 389 -4.43 -9.85 17.39
CA PRO A 389 -4.38 -8.81 18.42
C PRO A 389 -3.96 -9.36 19.79
N LYS A 390 -3.05 -8.64 20.43
CA LYS A 390 -2.58 -8.81 21.82
C LYS A 390 -2.62 -7.46 22.54
N PRO A 391 -2.60 -7.41 23.89
CA PRO A 391 -2.67 -6.14 24.62
C PRO A 391 -1.66 -5.09 24.12
N GLU A 392 -0.40 -5.48 23.88
CA GLU A 392 0.68 -4.61 23.43
C GLU A 392 0.57 -4.13 21.97
N THR A 393 -0.40 -4.64 21.21
CA THR A 393 -0.64 -4.27 19.81
C THR A 393 -1.87 -3.36 19.64
N ILE A 394 -2.67 -3.19 20.69
CA ILE A 394 -3.91 -2.42 20.67
C ILE A 394 -3.63 -1.00 21.16
N SER A 395 -4.03 0.00 20.38
CA SER A 395 -4.13 1.39 20.81
C SER A 395 -5.57 1.69 21.23
N VAL A 396 -5.74 2.47 22.30
CA VAL A 396 -7.04 3.01 22.74
C VAL A 396 -7.05 4.52 22.51
N PHE A 397 -8.14 5.03 21.94
CA PHE A 397 -8.35 6.45 21.67
C PHE A 397 -9.62 6.91 22.37
N GLN A 398 -9.56 8.05 23.07
CA GLN A 398 -10.74 8.83 23.44
C GLN A 398 -10.99 9.87 22.36
N ILE A 399 -12.22 9.89 21.86
CA ILE A 399 -12.67 10.79 20.81
C ILE A 399 -13.75 11.69 21.39
N THR A 400 -13.52 12.99 21.30
CA THR A 400 -14.43 14.02 21.79
C THR A 400 -15.04 14.70 20.58
N LEU A 401 -16.36 14.75 20.51
CA LEU A 401 -17.09 15.43 19.44
C LEU A 401 -17.26 16.92 19.77
N GLU A 402 -17.35 17.77 18.77
CA GLU A 402 -17.87 19.13 18.94
C GLU A 402 -19.37 19.05 19.31
N PRO A 403 -19.93 20.03 20.06
CA PRO A 403 -21.37 20.14 20.24
C PRO A 403 -22.08 20.05 18.89
N ALA A 404 -23.19 19.33 18.82
CA ALA A 404 -23.92 19.24 17.56
C ALA A 404 -24.55 20.60 17.22
N ASP A 405 -24.60 20.94 15.94
CA ASP A 405 -25.42 22.04 15.48
C ASP A 405 -26.91 21.74 15.78
N LYS A 406 -27.69 22.76 16.14
CA LYS A 406 -29.12 22.61 16.42
C LYS A 406 -29.84 22.23 15.12
N THR A 407 -30.20 20.94 15.00
CA THR A 407 -31.03 20.34 13.93
C THR A 407 -30.53 20.59 12.51
N ASP A 408 -30.55 19.57 11.65
CA ASP A 408 -30.40 19.82 10.22
C ASP A 408 -31.59 20.67 9.71
N ALA A 409 -31.50 21.19 8.47
CA ALA A 409 -32.58 21.99 7.86
C ALA A 409 -33.91 21.21 7.72
N ALA A 410 -33.91 19.90 7.99
CA ALA A 410 -35.06 19.01 7.96
C ALA A 410 -35.63 18.68 9.38
N GLY A 411 -35.06 19.26 10.45
CA GLY A 411 -35.55 19.09 11.82
C GLY A 411 -35.18 17.75 12.48
N ASN A 412 -34.28 16.96 11.89
CA ASN A 412 -33.82 15.72 12.50
C ASN A 412 -32.74 16.00 13.56
N THR A 413 -32.79 15.28 14.67
CA THR A 413 -31.65 15.24 15.60
C THR A 413 -30.56 14.34 15.00
N PRO A 414 -29.34 14.85 14.76
CA PRO A 414 -28.26 14.09 14.11
C PRO A 414 -27.86 12.78 14.83
N ASP A 415 -28.30 12.59 16.07
CA ASP A 415 -27.74 11.64 17.02
C ASP A 415 -28.73 10.57 17.51
N ALA A 416 -30.01 10.60 17.09
CA ALA A 416 -31.03 9.65 17.57
C ALA A 416 -30.66 8.17 17.37
N ASN A 417 -29.77 7.89 16.41
CA ASN A 417 -29.30 6.55 16.07
C ASN A 417 -27.87 6.25 16.57
N LEU A 418 -27.27 7.06 17.44
CA LEU A 418 -25.88 6.88 17.88
C LEU A 418 -25.71 6.19 19.25
N ALA A 419 -26.78 6.12 20.06
CA ALA A 419 -26.73 5.53 21.40
C ALA A 419 -26.35 4.04 21.40
N GLU A 420 -26.78 3.27 20.38
CA GLU A 420 -26.39 1.88 20.23
C GLU A 420 -24.99 1.77 19.61
N THR A 421 -24.00 1.31 20.40
CA THR A 421 -22.62 1.07 19.94
C THR A 421 -22.46 -0.21 19.12
N SER A 422 -23.40 -1.16 19.25
CA SER A 422 -23.35 -2.42 18.52
C SER A 422 -23.30 -2.18 17.01
N GLY A 423 -22.22 -2.65 16.37
CA GLY A 423 -22.00 -2.48 14.94
C GLY A 423 -21.75 -1.04 14.49
N LEU A 424 -21.44 -0.12 15.41
CA LEU A 424 -21.12 1.28 15.11
C LEU A 424 -19.61 1.48 14.92
N PHE A 425 -19.26 2.13 13.83
CA PHE A 425 -17.88 2.46 13.47
C PHE A 425 -17.78 3.92 13.09
N VAL A 426 -16.55 4.41 12.99
CA VAL A 426 -16.22 5.75 12.51
C VAL A 426 -15.09 5.71 11.51
N ASP A 427 -15.11 6.64 10.57
CA ASP A 427 -13.95 6.98 9.74
C ASP A 427 -13.67 8.48 9.68
N PHE A 428 -12.48 8.82 9.18
CA PHE A 428 -11.91 10.17 9.16
C PHE A 428 -11.49 10.52 7.72
N PRO A 429 -12.37 11.12 6.91
CA PRO A 429 -12.07 11.45 5.51
C PRO A 429 -10.80 12.29 5.35
N ALA A 430 -10.55 13.21 6.28
CA ALA A 430 -9.36 14.06 6.28
C ALA A 430 -8.04 13.30 6.48
N LEU A 431 -8.08 12.05 6.95
CA LEU A 431 -6.89 11.21 7.21
C LEU A 431 -6.78 10.03 6.23
N ALA A 432 -7.57 10.03 5.16
CA ALA A 432 -7.61 8.97 4.16
C ALA A 432 -6.80 9.30 2.90
N ALA A 433 -5.75 10.14 3.01
CA ALA A 433 -4.92 10.56 1.87
C ALA A 433 -5.67 11.27 0.72
N PRO A 434 -6.57 12.23 1.00
CA PRO A 434 -7.30 12.94 -0.06
C PRO A 434 -6.38 13.83 -0.89
N GLY A 435 -6.78 14.19 -2.12
CA GLY A 435 -6.01 15.16 -2.91
C GLY A 435 -4.84 14.55 -3.70
N TYR A 436 -4.90 13.25 -4.01
CA TYR A 436 -3.81 12.55 -4.70
C TYR A 436 -3.82 12.78 -6.22
N VAL A 437 -2.63 12.70 -6.81
CA VAL A 437 -2.43 12.69 -8.26
C VAL A 437 -1.56 11.50 -8.63
N ILE A 438 -2.09 10.61 -9.46
CA ILE A 438 -1.37 9.45 -10.00
C ILE A 438 -1.42 9.57 -11.52
N ARG A 439 -0.31 10.01 -12.14
CA ARG A 439 -0.29 10.30 -13.57
C ARG A 439 0.94 9.83 -14.33
N ASN A 440 0.77 9.49 -15.60
CA ASN A 440 1.86 9.13 -16.52
C ASN A 440 2.75 7.99 -16.01
N ASN A 441 2.20 7.10 -15.19
CA ASN A 441 2.96 5.97 -14.64
C ASN A 441 2.76 4.70 -15.48
N TYR A 442 3.66 3.75 -15.28
CA TYR A 442 3.59 2.42 -15.87
C TYR A 442 3.55 1.34 -14.78
N PHE A 443 2.44 0.62 -14.69
CA PHE A 443 2.21 -0.44 -13.72
C PHE A 443 2.07 -1.77 -14.47
N HIS A 444 2.94 -2.75 -14.22
CA HIS A 444 2.86 -3.98 -15.00
C HIS A 444 3.43 -5.24 -14.34
N ASP A 445 2.99 -6.40 -14.82
CA ASP A 445 3.55 -7.70 -14.49
C ASP A 445 3.65 -7.94 -12.98
N HIS A 446 2.54 -7.88 -12.26
CA HIS A 446 2.56 -8.16 -10.83
C HIS A 446 1.24 -8.72 -10.28
N ARG A 447 1.36 -9.34 -9.09
CA ARG A 447 0.26 -9.53 -8.15
C ARG A 447 0.21 -8.27 -7.29
N ALA A 448 -0.92 -7.74 -6.80
CA ALA A 448 -2.31 -8.18 -6.95
C ALA A 448 -3.11 -7.18 -7.79
N ARG A 449 -3.62 -6.10 -7.21
CA ARG A 449 -4.34 -5.03 -7.92
C ARG A 449 -3.33 -3.97 -8.31
N SER A 450 -3.60 -3.12 -9.30
CA SER A 450 -2.66 -2.01 -9.53
C SER A 450 -2.93 -0.88 -8.53
N LEU A 451 -4.08 -0.22 -8.64
CA LEU A 451 -4.47 0.88 -7.77
C LEU A 451 -5.62 0.45 -6.86
N ARG A 452 -5.41 0.58 -5.55
CA ARG A 452 -6.42 0.37 -4.51
C ARG A 452 -6.58 1.62 -3.67
N ILE A 453 -7.64 2.36 -3.92
CA ILE A 453 -7.75 3.75 -3.48
C ILE A 453 -9.02 3.97 -2.66
N MET A 454 -8.85 4.14 -1.36
CA MET A 454 -9.93 4.44 -0.41
C MET A 454 -9.91 5.93 -0.01
N ALA A 455 -9.52 6.79 -0.97
CA ALA A 455 -9.25 8.21 -0.80
C ALA A 455 -10.08 9.07 -1.77
N SER A 456 -10.52 10.26 -1.32
CA SER A 456 -11.30 11.23 -2.10
C SER A 456 -10.45 12.30 -2.79
N ASN A 457 -11.08 13.14 -3.63
CA ASN A 457 -10.47 14.32 -4.26
C ASN A 457 -9.25 13.97 -5.12
N GLY A 458 -9.40 12.98 -6.01
CA GLY A 458 -8.28 12.32 -6.66
C GLY A 458 -8.28 12.39 -8.17
N LEU A 459 -7.08 12.37 -8.76
CA LEU A 459 -6.87 12.25 -10.20
C LEU A 459 -6.02 11.01 -10.53
N ILE A 460 -6.53 10.15 -11.38
CA ILE A 460 -5.80 9.01 -11.97
C ILE A 460 -5.81 9.21 -13.49
N SER A 461 -4.71 9.69 -14.06
CA SER A 461 -4.69 10.17 -15.46
C SER A 461 -3.48 9.72 -16.28
N GLY A 462 -3.69 9.28 -17.52
CA GLY A 462 -2.59 9.01 -18.45
C GLY A 462 -1.69 7.83 -18.06
N ASN A 463 -2.13 6.93 -17.18
CA ASN A 463 -1.34 5.78 -16.76
C ASN A 463 -1.49 4.61 -17.74
N ARG A 464 -0.45 3.78 -17.84
CA ARG A 464 -0.47 2.48 -18.50
C ARG A 464 -0.45 1.37 -17.45
N ILE A 465 -1.45 0.51 -17.46
CA ILE A 465 -1.62 -0.60 -16.52
C ILE A 465 -1.77 -1.90 -17.32
N GLU A 466 -0.89 -2.88 -17.13
CA GLU A 466 -1.00 -4.12 -17.90
C GLU A 466 -0.47 -5.40 -17.24
N ARG A 467 -1.01 -6.56 -17.63
CA ARG A 467 -0.63 -7.87 -17.08
C ARG A 467 -0.75 -7.91 -15.55
N ILE A 468 -1.91 -7.48 -15.08
CA ILE A 468 -2.23 -7.39 -13.66
C ILE A 468 -3.09 -8.58 -13.25
N LYS A 469 -2.70 -9.25 -12.17
CA LYS A 469 -3.38 -10.46 -11.73
C LYS A 469 -4.82 -10.23 -11.25
N GLN A 470 -5.12 -9.05 -10.70
CA GLN A 470 -6.46 -8.65 -10.26
C GLN A 470 -6.93 -7.36 -10.96
N VAL A 471 -7.81 -6.58 -10.33
CA VAL A 471 -8.34 -5.31 -10.87
C VAL A 471 -7.22 -4.29 -11.11
N GLY A 472 -7.33 -3.54 -12.20
CA GLY A 472 -6.42 -2.44 -12.53
C GLY A 472 -6.62 -1.27 -11.57
N ILE A 473 -7.82 -0.68 -11.57
CA ILE A 473 -8.14 0.47 -10.72
C ILE A 473 -9.35 0.15 -9.85
N SER A 474 -9.20 0.25 -8.54
CA SER A 474 -10.30 0.08 -7.58
C SER A 474 -10.41 1.27 -6.64
N ILE A 475 -11.59 1.88 -6.57
CA ILE A 475 -11.87 3.02 -5.69
C ILE A 475 -13.08 2.74 -4.80
N GLY A 476 -13.05 3.14 -3.53
CA GLY A 476 -14.13 2.89 -2.56
C GLY A 476 -13.69 2.07 -1.36
N PRO A 477 -14.56 1.80 -0.38
CA PRO A 477 -14.15 1.29 0.93
C PRO A 477 -13.78 -0.19 0.99
N GLU A 478 -12.90 -0.52 1.94
CA GLU A 478 -12.71 -1.88 2.47
C GLU A 478 -12.98 -1.92 3.97
N TYR A 479 -14.25 -2.03 4.33
CA TYR A 479 -14.72 -1.96 5.71
C TYR A 479 -14.86 -3.31 6.40
N ALA A 480 -14.86 -4.43 5.69
CA ALA A 480 -15.21 -5.73 6.27
C ALA A 480 -14.01 -6.46 6.89
N PHE A 481 -12.90 -6.52 6.15
CA PHE A 481 -11.78 -7.39 6.49
C PHE A 481 -10.55 -6.58 6.89
N TRP A 482 -10.09 -5.66 6.03
CA TRP A 482 -8.92 -4.83 6.33
C TRP A 482 -9.26 -3.64 7.21
N ARG A 483 -10.53 -3.21 7.23
CA ARG A 483 -11.00 -2.04 8.01
C ARG A 483 -10.23 -0.78 7.60
N GLU A 484 -9.99 -0.66 6.29
CA GLU A 484 -9.29 0.44 5.64
C GLU A 484 -10.35 1.36 5.02
N ALA A 485 -10.44 2.60 5.53
CA ALA A 485 -11.52 3.53 5.21
C ALA A 485 -11.18 4.41 3.99
N GLY A 486 -12.14 4.90 3.20
CA GLY A 486 -13.59 4.66 3.27
C GLY A 486 -14.34 5.15 2.01
N TRP A 487 -15.66 5.40 2.12
CA TRP A 487 -16.48 5.96 1.04
C TRP A 487 -15.81 7.16 0.38
N VAL A 488 -15.61 7.09 -0.94
CA VAL A 488 -14.84 8.08 -1.71
C VAL A 488 -15.74 9.05 -2.46
N SER A 489 -15.24 10.26 -2.67
CA SER A 489 -15.90 11.27 -3.48
C SER A 489 -14.91 12.02 -4.36
N ASP A 490 -15.39 12.62 -5.44
CA ASP A 490 -14.63 13.58 -6.25
C ASP A 490 -13.38 12.93 -6.87
N VAL A 491 -13.58 11.80 -7.56
CA VAL A 491 -12.50 11.05 -8.21
C VAL A 491 -12.68 11.06 -9.72
N VAL A 492 -11.60 11.43 -10.42
CA VAL A 492 -11.51 11.41 -11.88
C VAL A 492 -10.52 10.34 -12.33
N ILE A 493 -10.98 9.40 -13.15
CA ILE A 493 -10.19 8.36 -13.80
C ILE A 493 -10.24 8.61 -15.31
N GLU A 494 -9.16 9.16 -15.87
CA GLU A 494 -9.19 9.59 -17.27
C GLU A 494 -7.98 9.21 -18.12
N ASN A 495 -8.20 8.95 -19.40
CA ASN A 495 -7.14 8.77 -20.39
C ASN A 495 -6.10 7.69 -20.01
N ASN A 496 -6.48 6.68 -19.24
CA ASN A 496 -5.61 5.56 -18.90
C ASN A 496 -5.71 4.45 -19.95
N ILE A 497 -4.63 3.66 -20.10
CA ILE A 497 -4.59 2.45 -20.92
C ILE A 497 -4.52 1.25 -19.98
N LEU A 498 -5.53 0.39 -20.02
CA LEU A 498 -5.62 -0.84 -19.24
C LEU A 498 -5.65 -2.04 -20.20
N ARG A 499 -4.69 -2.96 -20.08
CA ARG A 499 -4.58 -4.16 -20.93
C ARG A 499 -4.27 -5.41 -20.14
N ASP A 500 -4.86 -6.54 -20.49
CA ASP A 500 -4.55 -7.83 -19.85
C ASP A 500 -4.72 -7.74 -18.32
N ILE A 501 -5.91 -7.30 -17.92
CA ILE A 501 -6.27 -7.06 -16.51
C ILE A 501 -7.07 -8.23 -15.99
N ALA A 502 -6.94 -8.53 -14.69
CA ALA A 502 -7.57 -9.66 -14.03
C ALA A 502 -7.13 -10.98 -14.66
N GLU A 503 -5.82 -11.24 -14.71
CA GLU A 503 -5.29 -12.49 -15.26
C GLU A 503 -5.32 -13.69 -14.29
N GLY A 504 -5.54 -13.48 -12.99
CA GLY A 504 -5.53 -14.55 -11.98
C GLY A 504 -6.92 -14.90 -11.46
N ALA A 505 -7.16 -16.20 -11.20
CA ALA A 505 -8.47 -16.72 -10.82
C ALA A 505 -9.11 -16.12 -9.55
N ASN A 506 -8.33 -15.46 -8.69
CA ASN A 506 -8.86 -14.71 -7.55
C ASN A 506 -9.80 -13.56 -7.98
N ALA A 507 -9.52 -12.95 -9.13
CA ALA A 507 -10.28 -11.82 -9.65
C ALA A 507 -11.72 -12.20 -10.07
N TRP A 508 -11.97 -13.48 -10.36
CA TRP A 508 -13.29 -14.03 -10.67
C TRP A 508 -13.72 -15.16 -9.72
N SER A 509 -13.22 -15.12 -8.49
CA SER A 509 -13.66 -16.01 -7.42
C SER A 509 -15.05 -15.63 -6.90
N PRO A 510 -15.78 -16.55 -6.24
CA PRO A 510 -17.01 -16.23 -5.53
C PRO A 510 -16.93 -15.03 -4.57
N ALA A 511 -15.77 -14.86 -3.92
CA ALA A 511 -15.49 -13.83 -2.93
C ALA A 511 -14.92 -12.54 -3.52
N ALA A 512 -14.81 -12.44 -4.85
CA ALA A 512 -14.33 -11.22 -5.51
C ALA A 512 -15.36 -10.09 -5.36
N TYR A 513 -14.89 -8.89 -5.00
CA TYR A 513 -15.74 -7.70 -4.81
C TYR A 513 -15.32 -6.53 -5.72
N THR A 514 -14.43 -6.80 -6.68
CA THR A 514 -13.99 -5.89 -7.75
C THR A 514 -14.02 -6.68 -9.05
N LEU A 515 -15.07 -6.47 -9.84
CA LEU A 515 -15.41 -7.29 -11.00
C LEU A 515 -15.24 -6.56 -12.34
N GLY A 516 -14.28 -5.64 -12.42
CA GLY A 516 -13.89 -5.05 -13.69
C GLY A 516 -12.44 -4.56 -13.74
N ALA A 517 -11.99 -4.11 -14.90
CA ALA A 517 -10.67 -3.49 -15.05
C ALA A 517 -10.57 -2.17 -14.27
N ILE A 518 -11.66 -1.39 -14.28
CA ILE A 518 -11.93 -0.29 -13.35
C ILE A 518 -13.13 -0.68 -12.50
N SER A 519 -13.04 -0.53 -11.19
CA SER A 519 -14.16 -0.78 -10.28
C SER A 519 -14.35 0.33 -9.26
N THR A 520 -15.59 0.77 -9.05
CA THR A 520 -15.94 1.26 -7.72
C THR A 520 -16.27 0.04 -6.86
N MET A 521 -15.85 0.05 -5.59
CA MET A 521 -15.94 -1.11 -4.71
C MET A 521 -16.58 -0.76 -3.38
N ALA A 522 -17.14 -1.77 -2.73
CA ALA A 522 -17.57 -1.71 -1.33
C ALA A 522 -17.45 -3.10 -0.71
N ARG A 523 -16.39 -3.34 0.06
CA ARG A 523 -16.25 -4.60 0.80
C ARG A 523 -16.90 -4.47 2.17
N MET A 524 -18.08 -5.08 2.30
CA MET A 524 -18.97 -4.96 3.45
C MET A 524 -19.06 -6.27 4.24
N ASP A 525 -19.63 -6.24 5.44
CA ASP A 525 -19.84 -7.47 6.18
C ASP A 525 -20.84 -8.33 5.40
N LEU A 526 -20.42 -9.55 5.06
CA LEU A 526 -21.32 -10.49 4.39
C LEU A 526 -22.38 -11.00 5.37
N PRO A 527 -23.63 -11.20 4.91
CA PRO A 527 -24.64 -11.89 5.69
C PRO A 527 -24.14 -13.28 6.13
N LYS A 528 -24.72 -13.83 7.20
CA LYS A 528 -24.50 -15.23 7.57
C LYS A 528 -24.83 -16.14 6.37
N GLN A 529 -24.04 -17.22 6.22
CA GLN A 529 -24.02 -18.12 5.05
C GLN A 529 -25.40 -18.38 4.43
N GLY A 530 -25.50 -18.21 3.11
CA GLY A 530 -26.68 -18.56 2.31
C GLY A 530 -27.66 -17.43 2.01
N LYS A 531 -27.42 -16.20 2.50
CA LYS A 531 -28.21 -15.02 2.10
C LYS A 531 -27.39 -14.08 1.20
N PRO A 532 -27.94 -13.62 0.06
CA PRO A 532 -27.29 -12.56 -0.70
C PRO A 532 -27.23 -11.28 0.15
N PRO A 533 -26.21 -10.42 -0.03
CA PRO A 533 -26.22 -9.11 0.60
C PRO A 533 -27.47 -8.32 0.16
N GLY A 534 -27.96 -7.47 1.05
CA GLY A 534 -28.99 -6.49 0.71
C GLY A 534 -28.46 -5.45 -0.29
N PRO A 535 -29.30 -4.48 -0.72
CA PRO A 535 -28.85 -3.41 -1.61
C PRO A 535 -27.68 -2.65 -0.98
N TYR A 536 -26.76 -2.18 -1.83
CA TYR A 536 -25.62 -1.42 -1.37
C TYR A 536 -26.04 -0.01 -0.95
N TYR A 537 -25.44 0.52 0.11
CA TYR A 537 -25.51 1.95 0.39
C TYR A 537 -24.66 2.70 -0.65
N PRO A 538 -25.22 3.68 -1.40
CA PRO A 538 -24.49 4.40 -2.45
C PRO A 538 -23.57 5.47 -1.84
N GLY A 539 -22.52 5.02 -1.15
CA GLY A 539 -21.61 5.91 -0.43
C GLY A 539 -20.52 6.52 -1.30
N ASN A 540 -20.16 5.92 -2.45
CA ASN A 540 -19.23 6.52 -3.40
C ASN A 540 -19.96 7.59 -4.26
N ARG A 541 -19.39 8.78 -4.46
CA ARG A 541 -20.09 9.91 -5.12
C ARG A 541 -19.20 10.74 -6.02
N ASN A 542 -19.78 11.46 -6.98
CA ASN A 542 -19.06 12.33 -7.90
C ASN A 542 -17.84 11.66 -8.55
N ILE A 543 -18.11 10.54 -9.23
CA ILE A 543 -17.09 9.71 -9.87
C ILE A 543 -17.17 9.92 -11.38
N THR A 544 -16.05 10.29 -12.00
CA THR A 544 -15.95 10.43 -13.46
C THR A 544 -14.95 9.42 -14.00
N ILE A 545 -15.37 8.58 -14.94
CA ILE A 545 -14.54 7.61 -15.65
C ILE A 545 -14.62 7.92 -17.15
N ARG A 546 -13.57 8.51 -17.73
CA ARG A 546 -13.64 8.98 -19.12
C ARG A 546 -12.41 8.79 -19.98
N GLY A 547 -12.59 8.60 -21.28
CA GLY A 547 -11.48 8.57 -22.25
C GLY A 547 -10.48 7.42 -22.06
N ASN A 548 -10.80 6.40 -21.24
CA ASN A 548 -9.90 5.29 -20.99
C ASN A 548 -9.96 4.28 -22.14
N LEU A 549 -8.83 3.62 -22.43
CA LEU A 549 -8.75 2.45 -23.29
C LEU A 549 -8.67 1.20 -22.40
N ILE A 550 -9.62 0.28 -22.54
CA ILE A 550 -9.68 -0.96 -21.77
C ILE A 550 -9.77 -2.14 -22.75
N GLU A 551 -8.75 -2.98 -22.75
CA GLU A 551 -8.64 -4.13 -23.65
C GLU A 551 -8.27 -5.39 -22.86
N ASN A 552 -8.78 -6.55 -23.29
CA ASN A 552 -8.43 -7.86 -22.74
C ASN A 552 -8.63 -7.95 -21.21
N CYS A 553 -9.89 -7.90 -20.77
CA CYS A 553 -10.25 -8.16 -19.38
C CYS A 553 -11.34 -9.24 -19.34
N PRO A 554 -11.13 -10.39 -18.69
CA PRO A 554 -12.16 -11.42 -18.65
C PRO A 554 -13.41 -10.99 -17.85
N LEU A 555 -13.26 -9.97 -17.00
CA LEU A 555 -14.31 -9.31 -16.23
C LEU A 555 -14.93 -8.13 -17.00
N ASP A 556 -15.80 -7.34 -16.36
CA ASP A 556 -16.28 -6.10 -16.98
C ASP A 556 -15.12 -5.12 -17.27
N ALA A 557 -15.28 -4.25 -18.24
CA ALA A 557 -14.36 -3.12 -18.40
C ALA A 557 -14.50 -2.16 -17.20
N ILE A 558 -15.74 -1.80 -16.86
CA ILE A 558 -16.08 -0.90 -15.77
C ILE A 558 -17.19 -1.54 -14.94
N HIS A 559 -16.92 -1.76 -13.65
CA HIS A 559 -17.87 -2.35 -12.71
C HIS A 559 -18.14 -1.39 -11.55
N ILE A 560 -19.36 -0.88 -11.47
CA ILE A 560 -19.74 0.14 -10.49
C ILE A 560 -20.54 -0.53 -9.36
N VAL A 561 -20.07 -0.36 -8.13
CA VAL A 561 -20.70 -0.85 -6.90
C VAL A 561 -20.87 0.30 -5.92
N ALA A 562 -22.01 0.35 -5.22
CA ALA A 562 -22.23 1.25 -4.08
C ALA A 562 -21.94 2.72 -4.41
N THR A 563 -22.34 3.16 -5.60
CA THR A 563 -22.06 4.49 -6.14
C THR A 563 -23.35 5.23 -6.45
N ASP A 564 -23.41 6.49 -6.04
CA ASP A 564 -24.51 7.41 -6.32
C ASP A 564 -24.56 7.71 -7.82
N THR A 565 -25.55 7.13 -8.50
CA THR A 565 -25.69 7.19 -9.96
C THR A 565 -26.05 8.59 -10.47
N ASP A 566 -26.64 9.45 -9.63
CA ASP A 566 -26.99 10.82 -10.02
C ASP A 566 -25.75 11.70 -10.22
N THR A 567 -24.61 11.27 -9.66
CA THR A 567 -23.33 11.97 -9.72
C THR A 567 -22.24 11.19 -10.46
N LEU A 568 -22.60 10.05 -11.06
CA LEU A 568 -21.69 9.19 -11.81
C LEU A 568 -21.63 9.63 -13.28
N LYS A 569 -20.42 9.72 -13.84
CA LYS A 569 -20.19 9.98 -15.26
C LYS A 569 -19.28 8.92 -15.86
N ILE A 570 -19.73 8.28 -16.93
CA ILE A 570 -18.95 7.30 -17.70
C ILE A 570 -19.03 7.71 -19.18
N GLU A 571 -17.94 8.25 -19.72
CA GLU A 571 -17.94 8.96 -21.01
C GLU A 571 -16.74 8.56 -21.88
N ASP A 572 -16.93 8.40 -23.19
CA ASP A 572 -15.84 8.28 -24.17
C ASP A 572 -14.78 7.16 -23.91
N ASN A 573 -15.13 6.11 -23.18
CA ASN A 573 -14.23 4.98 -22.95
C ASN A 573 -14.25 4.02 -24.15
N LYS A 574 -13.06 3.59 -24.59
CA LYS A 574 -12.89 2.58 -25.66
C LYS A 574 -12.70 1.22 -25.02
N ILE A 575 -13.62 0.29 -25.30
CA ILE A 575 -13.67 -1.02 -24.66
C ILE A 575 -13.59 -2.10 -25.75
N SER A 576 -12.68 -3.06 -25.60
CA SER A 576 -12.56 -4.21 -26.50
C SER A 576 -12.21 -5.49 -25.72
N ASN A 577 -12.73 -6.63 -26.18
CA ASN A 577 -12.43 -7.95 -25.60
C ASN A 577 -12.61 -8.02 -24.07
N THR A 578 -13.76 -7.55 -23.58
CA THR A 578 -14.13 -7.59 -22.15
C THR A 578 -15.28 -8.54 -21.85
N ALA A 579 -15.44 -8.91 -20.58
CA ALA A 579 -16.45 -9.84 -20.10
C ALA A 579 -16.41 -11.17 -20.87
N THR A 580 -15.20 -11.74 -21.00
CA THR A 580 -14.93 -12.93 -21.84
C THR A 580 -14.88 -14.24 -21.06
N LEU A 581 -15.07 -14.22 -19.74
CA LEU A 581 -15.24 -15.44 -18.94
C LEU A 581 -16.31 -16.36 -19.51
N ASP A 582 -16.15 -17.66 -19.30
CA ASP A 582 -17.20 -18.61 -19.62
C ASP A 582 -18.48 -18.34 -18.78
N PRO A 583 -19.67 -18.76 -19.25
CA PRO A 583 -20.92 -18.47 -18.55
C PRO A 583 -20.97 -18.95 -17.10
N ALA A 584 -20.35 -20.09 -16.77
CA ALA A 584 -20.35 -20.64 -15.42
C ALA A 584 -19.45 -19.81 -14.49
N GLU A 585 -18.31 -19.35 -14.99
CA GLU A 585 -17.40 -18.46 -14.27
C GLU A 585 -17.98 -17.06 -14.09
N LYS A 586 -18.70 -16.51 -15.08
CA LYS A 586 -19.43 -15.25 -14.94
C LYS A 586 -20.46 -15.27 -13.81
N GLN A 587 -21.21 -16.36 -13.70
CA GLN A 587 -22.19 -16.56 -12.62
C GLN A 587 -21.52 -16.80 -11.27
N ARG A 588 -20.32 -17.38 -11.27
CA ARG A 588 -19.55 -17.63 -10.04
C ARG A 588 -18.92 -16.36 -9.49
N ALA A 589 -18.37 -15.52 -10.35
CA ALA A 589 -17.58 -14.35 -9.97
C ALA A 589 -18.39 -13.38 -9.10
N GLY A 590 -17.89 -13.11 -7.90
CA GLY A 590 -18.49 -12.19 -6.91
C GLY A 590 -19.87 -12.56 -6.37
N ARG A 591 -20.32 -13.80 -6.58
CA ARG A 591 -21.64 -14.25 -6.10
C ARG A 591 -21.84 -14.13 -4.59
N GLU A 592 -20.77 -14.23 -3.78
CA GLU A 592 -20.85 -14.06 -2.32
C GLU A 592 -21.20 -12.62 -1.95
N HIS A 593 -20.91 -11.67 -2.84
CA HIS A 593 -21.27 -10.27 -2.74
C HIS A 593 -22.53 -9.92 -3.55
N GLY A 594 -23.30 -10.90 -4.03
CA GLY A 594 -24.48 -10.63 -4.85
C GLY A 594 -24.17 -9.97 -6.20
N MET A 595 -22.91 -9.99 -6.62
CA MET A 595 -22.43 -9.44 -7.89
C MET A 595 -22.34 -10.55 -8.95
N SER A 596 -22.15 -10.14 -10.20
CA SER A 596 -21.82 -11.02 -11.33
C SER A 596 -21.21 -10.21 -12.45
N VAL A 597 -20.45 -10.82 -13.35
CA VAL A 597 -19.90 -10.11 -14.52
C VAL A 597 -20.99 -9.82 -15.55
N GLY A 598 -21.01 -8.61 -16.09
CA GLY A 598 -21.95 -8.14 -17.10
C GLY A 598 -21.48 -8.36 -18.54
N THR A 599 -21.70 -7.36 -19.39
CA THR A 599 -21.36 -7.35 -20.83
C THR A 599 -20.30 -6.30 -21.18
N GLY A 600 -19.65 -5.68 -20.19
CA GLY A 600 -18.60 -4.67 -20.41
C GLY A 600 -18.70 -3.48 -19.45
N ILE A 601 -19.88 -2.89 -19.27
CA ILE A 601 -20.13 -1.90 -18.21
C ILE A 601 -21.29 -2.41 -17.37
N LYS A 602 -21.09 -2.49 -16.06
CA LYS A 602 -22.12 -2.93 -15.12
C LYS A 602 -22.25 -1.98 -13.96
N ILE A 603 -23.49 -1.63 -13.62
CA ILE A 603 -23.85 -0.85 -12.44
C ILE A 603 -24.66 -1.76 -11.52
N VAL A 604 -24.16 -1.97 -10.31
CA VAL A 604 -24.86 -2.70 -9.24
C VAL A 604 -25.59 -1.67 -8.38
N PRO A 605 -26.93 -1.68 -8.38
CA PRO A 605 -27.74 -0.70 -7.67
C PRO A 605 -27.65 -0.84 -6.14
#